data_AF-A0A327TME5-F1
#
_entry.id   AF-A0A327TME5-F1
#
_cell.length_a   1.000
_cell.length_b   1.000
_cell.length_c   1.000
_cell.angle_alpha   90.00
_cell.angle_beta   90.00
_cell.angle_gamma   90.00
#
_symmetry.space_group_name_H-M   'P 1'
#
loop_
_entity.id
_entity.type
_entity.pdbx_description
1 polymer ?
#
loop_
_entity_poly.entity_id
_entity_poly.type
_entity_poly.pdbx_seq_one_letter_code
_entity_poly.pdbx_strand_id
1 'polypeptide(L)'
;MICPHCHVDRRQRERTGHTCSNCRKVFALDPKVEPGRLHDTKFRELVAKAAPGGLRITVEQLYWVNERRLYRFPTGQERRGSVTGGTVLATAVVLAVSLSVGVGGLAHLLLDPLAFLFGWLSYRQFQGAKQYRPPRPFGTWVRPEDFERRVAGRWRQVYGALPDGLAELPTADVPTWPADPRAVVLCELPAVLAFLRVNGFAERHRVALARTPAQLPAGLPVVVVRDLSLTALARTARLRAELPDRRVVDCGLLPRAVDVPARAVRLRTGGAERPAVPDALAGSPGWRRLPDREREWLLDNWSSPLIALPPVKLMALLDKAVERAVAAPATAHATTVRTGAAEVESPAETRRRAERIGFLTWPRAIPAPRTGTDTTPAPHPTDGTR
;
A
#
# COMPACT_ATOMS: atom_id res chain seq x y z
N MET A 1 -8.10 4.89 28.33
CA MET A 1 -7.75 3.59 27.70
C MET A 1 -8.28 2.51 28.60
N ILE A 2 -8.83 1.44 28.05
CA ILE A 2 -9.34 0.32 28.84
C ILE A 2 -8.14 -0.50 29.34
N CYS A 3 -8.02 -0.68 30.66
CA CYS A 3 -6.97 -1.50 31.25
C CYS A 3 -7.11 -2.97 30.78
N PRO A 4 -6.05 -3.61 30.25
CA PRO A 4 -6.14 -4.99 29.75
C PRO A 4 -6.35 -6.04 30.84
N HIS A 5 -6.20 -5.67 32.13
CA HIS A 5 -6.29 -6.59 33.26
C HIS A 5 -7.59 -6.51 34.04
N CYS A 6 -8.14 -5.31 34.24
CA CYS A 6 -9.38 -5.10 35.01
C CYS A 6 -10.52 -4.51 34.18
N HIS A 7 -10.30 -4.24 32.89
CA HIS A 7 -11.29 -3.71 31.94
C HIS A 7 -11.93 -2.37 32.32
N VAL A 8 -11.41 -1.67 33.33
CA VAL A 8 -11.86 -0.31 33.65
C VAL A 8 -11.18 0.72 32.74
N ASP A 9 -11.93 1.70 32.25
CA ASP A 9 -11.38 2.83 31.51
C ASP A 9 -10.57 3.75 32.43
N ARG A 10 -9.36 4.09 32.01
CA ARG A 10 -8.39 4.87 32.79
C ARG A 10 -7.92 6.11 32.05
N ARG A 11 -7.85 7.21 32.80
CA ARG A 11 -7.27 8.48 32.34
C ARG A 11 -5.74 8.41 32.33
N GLN A 12 -5.09 9.35 31.64
CA GLN A 12 -3.62 9.40 31.58
C GLN A 12 -2.93 9.54 32.94
N ARG A 13 -3.48 10.34 33.84
CA ARG A 13 -2.91 10.56 35.18
C ARG A 13 -3.05 9.33 36.10
N GLU A 14 -3.92 8.38 35.74
CA GLU A 14 -4.23 7.18 36.52
C GLU A 14 -3.39 5.96 36.10
N ARG A 15 -2.44 6.16 35.18
CA ARG A 15 -1.65 5.10 34.56
C ARG A 15 -0.15 5.40 34.49
N THR A 16 0.36 6.09 35.51
CA THR A 16 1.77 6.46 35.67
C THR A 16 2.66 5.23 35.65
N GLY A 17 3.77 5.28 34.92
CA GLY A 17 4.74 4.17 34.84
C GLY A 17 4.17 2.87 34.26
N HIS A 18 3.18 2.96 33.37
CA HIS A 18 2.49 1.79 32.79
C HIS A 18 1.79 0.89 33.81
N THR A 19 1.41 1.43 34.96
CA THR A 19 0.73 0.66 36.02
C THR A 19 -0.68 1.20 36.20
N CYS A 20 -1.68 0.32 36.19
CA CYS A 20 -3.06 0.74 36.43
C CYS A 20 -3.26 1.09 37.91
N SER A 21 -3.68 2.32 38.23
CA SER A 21 -3.95 2.74 39.62
C SER A 21 -4.98 1.88 40.36
N ASN A 22 -5.89 1.19 39.64
CA ASN A 22 -6.95 0.40 40.24
C ASN A 22 -6.56 -1.04 40.57
N CYS A 23 -6.11 -1.80 39.57
CA CYS A 23 -5.70 -3.19 39.79
C CYS A 23 -4.21 -3.33 40.10
N ARG A 24 -3.43 -2.24 40.04
CA ARG A 24 -1.98 -2.17 40.29
C ARG A 24 -1.12 -3.07 39.39
N LYS A 25 -1.70 -3.62 38.32
CA LYS A 25 -0.98 -4.43 37.33
C LYS A 25 -0.32 -3.56 36.26
N VAL A 26 0.87 -3.98 35.82
CA VAL A 26 1.63 -3.37 34.73
C VAL A 26 1.05 -3.78 33.39
N PHE A 27 0.93 -2.84 32.45
CA PHE A 27 0.58 -3.10 31.05
C PHE A 27 1.74 -2.69 30.13
N ALA A 28 1.76 -3.16 28.89
CA ALA A 28 2.92 -2.94 28.02
C ALA A 28 2.89 -1.57 27.35
N LEU A 29 1.74 -1.17 26.79
CA LEU A 29 1.62 -0.07 25.85
C LEU A 29 0.59 0.98 26.32
N ASP A 30 1.03 2.23 26.35
CA ASP A 30 0.25 3.44 26.57
C ASP A 30 0.12 4.23 25.24
N PRO A 31 -1.10 4.45 24.71
CA PRO A 31 -1.32 5.10 23.42
C PRO A 31 -0.89 6.57 23.35
N LYS A 32 -0.52 7.19 24.48
CA LYS A 32 0.02 8.55 24.56
C LYS A 32 1.55 8.59 24.67
N VAL A 33 2.19 7.51 25.11
CA VAL A 33 3.65 7.44 25.31
C VAL A 33 4.30 6.66 24.18
N GLU A 34 3.73 5.52 23.80
CA GLU A 34 4.30 4.63 22.79
C GLU A 34 4.03 5.11 21.37
N PRO A 35 4.96 4.83 20.44
CA PRO A 35 4.76 5.10 19.04
C PRO A 35 3.52 4.37 18.49
N GLY A 36 2.88 4.99 17.50
CA GLY A 36 1.80 4.32 16.77
C GLY A 36 0.43 4.33 17.46
N ARG A 37 0.26 5.03 18.58
CA ARG A 37 -1.02 5.16 19.31
C ARG A 37 -1.64 3.78 19.61
N LEU A 38 -0.83 2.86 20.11
CA LEU A 38 -1.23 1.50 20.45
C LEU A 38 -1.40 1.36 21.97
N HIS A 39 -2.45 0.63 22.37
CA HIS A 39 -2.60 0.05 23.70
C HIS A 39 -2.66 -1.47 23.56
N ASP A 40 -2.58 -2.19 24.67
CA ASP A 40 -2.41 -3.64 24.62
C ASP A 40 -3.51 -4.40 23.89
N THR A 41 -4.77 -4.04 24.14
CA THR A 41 -5.89 -4.66 23.42
C THR A 41 -5.84 -4.32 21.92
N LYS A 42 -5.46 -3.10 21.54
CA LYS A 42 -5.32 -2.74 20.13
C LYS A 42 -4.17 -3.45 19.44
N PHE A 43 -3.07 -3.68 20.15
CA PHE A 43 -1.93 -4.43 19.64
C PHE A 43 -2.32 -5.86 19.31
N ARG A 44 -3.00 -6.56 20.24
CA ARG A 44 -3.53 -7.92 20.00
C ARG A 44 -4.54 -7.96 18.85
N GLU A 45 -5.51 -7.04 18.84
CA GLU A 45 -6.48 -6.93 17.73
C GLU A 45 -5.79 -6.74 16.38
N LEU A 46 -4.75 -5.91 16.33
CA LEU A 46 -4.03 -5.60 15.10
C LEU A 46 -3.25 -6.81 14.59
N VAL A 47 -2.59 -7.55 15.49
CA VAL A 47 -1.93 -8.81 15.16
C VAL A 47 -2.95 -9.82 14.63
N ALA A 48 -4.03 -10.10 15.37
CA ALA A 48 -5.06 -11.05 14.96
C ALA A 48 -5.68 -10.70 13.59
N LYS A 49 -5.92 -9.41 13.34
CA LYS A 49 -6.46 -8.94 12.05
C LYS A 49 -5.46 -9.09 10.90
N ALA A 50 -4.18 -8.87 11.16
CA ALA A 50 -3.13 -8.92 10.13
C ALA A 50 -2.65 -10.35 9.83
N ALA A 51 -2.87 -11.28 10.76
CA ALA A 51 -2.42 -12.65 10.75
C ALA A 51 -3.60 -13.67 10.71
N PRO A 52 -4.55 -13.58 9.76
CA PRO A 52 -5.70 -14.50 9.73
C PRO A 52 -5.28 -15.91 9.28
N GLY A 53 -6.02 -16.92 9.71
CA GLY A 53 -5.91 -18.29 9.18
C GLY A 53 -4.58 -18.99 9.47
N GLY A 54 -3.96 -18.70 10.62
CA GLY A 54 -2.67 -19.28 11.01
C GLY A 54 -1.45 -18.66 10.32
N LEU A 55 -1.66 -17.60 9.52
CA LEU A 55 -0.57 -16.79 8.99
C LEU A 55 0.23 -16.20 10.16
N ARG A 56 1.55 -16.13 10.04
CA ARG A 56 2.41 -15.42 10.99
C ARG A 56 2.99 -14.18 10.33
N ILE A 57 3.01 -13.06 11.05
CA ILE A 57 3.56 -11.79 10.56
C ILE A 57 4.80 -11.41 11.36
N THR A 58 5.71 -10.66 10.76
CA THR A 58 6.89 -10.12 11.46
C THR A 58 6.57 -8.81 12.19
N VAL A 59 7.43 -8.40 13.12
CA VAL A 59 7.31 -7.09 13.80
C VAL A 59 7.31 -5.93 12.80
N GLU A 60 8.13 -6.00 11.75
CA GLU A 60 8.16 -4.96 10.71
C GLU A 60 6.87 -4.91 9.88
N GLN A 61 6.25 -6.05 9.58
CA GLN A 61 4.93 -6.06 8.95
C GLN A 61 3.86 -5.45 9.84
N LEU A 62 3.91 -5.74 11.14
CA LEU A 62 2.99 -5.13 12.11
C LEU A 62 3.18 -3.61 12.19
N TYR A 63 4.42 -3.13 12.13
CA TYR A 63 4.74 -1.70 12.01
C TYR A 63 4.03 -1.11 10.79
N TRP A 64 4.21 -1.68 9.59
CA TRP A 64 3.57 -1.17 8.38
C TRP A 64 2.04 -1.26 8.42
N VAL A 65 1.48 -2.32 8.99
CA VAL A 65 0.03 -2.44 9.19
C VAL A 65 -0.48 -1.32 10.11
N ASN A 66 0.24 -0.99 11.19
CA ASN A 66 -0.15 0.09 12.08
C ASN A 66 0.01 1.47 11.42
N GLU A 67 1.11 1.71 10.73
CA GLU A 67 1.36 2.95 9.99
C GLU A 67 0.25 3.21 8.95
N ARG A 68 -0.19 2.17 8.24
CA ARG A 68 -1.31 2.25 7.30
C ARG A 68 -2.67 2.50 7.97
N ARG A 69 -2.85 2.06 9.22
CA ARG A 69 -4.05 2.35 10.01
C ARG A 69 -4.11 3.83 10.38
N LEU A 70 -2.96 4.42 10.69
CA LEU A 70 -2.85 5.84 11.07
C LEU A 70 -2.84 6.77 9.86
N TYR A 71 -2.37 6.29 8.73
CA TYR A 71 -2.26 7.07 7.51
C TYR A 71 -3.57 7.12 6.73
N ARG A 72 -3.99 8.35 6.40
CA ARG A 72 -5.10 8.60 5.50
C ARG A 72 -4.58 8.55 4.06
N PHE A 73 -4.89 7.46 3.35
CA PHE A 73 -4.51 7.34 1.95
C PHE A 73 -5.19 8.39 1.08
N PRO A 74 -4.47 8.96 0.09
CA PRO A 74 -5.06 9.90 -0.85
C PRO A 74 -6.11 9.19 -1.72
N THR A 75 -7.35 9.65 -1.62
CA THR A 75 -8.49 9.15 -2.41
C THR A 75 -8.54 9.78 -3.81
N GLY A 76 -7.76 10.82 -4.06
CA GLY A 76 -7.77 11.58 -5.32
C GLY A 76 -8.84 12.64 -5.43
N GLN A 77 -9.70 12.74 -4.43
CA GLN A 77 -10.78 13.73 -4.41
C GLN A 77 -10.44 14.95 -3.57
N GLU A 78 -9.29 14.96 -2.90
CA GLU A 78 -8.84 16.10 -2.10
C GLU A 78 -8.39 17.23 -3.01
N ARG A 79 -9.27 18.20 -3.20
CA ARG A 79 -9.01 19.45 -3.94
C ARG A 79 -8.30 20.45 -3.04
N ARG A 80 -7.52 21.37 -3.63
CA ARG A 80 -6.80 22.42 -2.89
C ARG A 80 -7.74 23.42 -2.23
N GLY A 81 -8.90 23.63 -2.85
CA GLY A 81 -9.98 24.47 -2.34
C GLY A 81 -11.33 23.74 -2.35
N SER A 82 -12.35 24.42 -1.82
CA SER A 82 -13.71 23.91 -1.67
C SER A 82 -14.69 24.79 -2.45
N VAL A 83 -15.57 24.19 -3.25
CA VAL A 83 -16.67 24.91 -3.92
C VAL A 83 -17.56 25.56 -2.86
N THR A 84 -17.95 24.81 -1.82
CA THR A 84 -18.75 25.33 -0.69
C THR A 84 -18.04 26.47 0.01
N GLY A 85 -16.73 26.34 0.28
CA GLY A 85 -15.95 27.41 0.91
C GLY A 85 -15.86 28.67 0.04
N GLY A 86 -15.68 28.50 -1.28
CA GLY A 86 -15.71 29.58 -2.25
C GLY A 86 -17.07 30.30 -2.29
N THR A 87 -18.17 29.54 -2.31
CA THR A 87 -19.53 30.08 -2.30
C THR A 87 -19.83 30.87 -1.02
N VAL A 88 -19.51 30.32 0.16
CA VAL A 88 -19.72 31.02 1.45
C VAL A 88 -18.96 32.34 1.48
N LEU A 89 -17.70 32.35 1.04
CA LEU A 89 -16.90 33.57 0.97
C LEU A 89 -17.47 34.57 -0.04
N ALA A 90 -17.93 34.11 -1.20
CA ALA A 90 -18.56 34.99 -2.21
C ALA A 90 -19.84 35.63 -1.67
N THR A 91 -20.69 34.87 -0.95
CA THR A 91 -21.87 35.42 -0.30
C THR A 91 -21.51 36.46 0.76
N ALA A 92 -20.44 36.24 1.54
CA ALA A 92 -19.94 37.22 2.50
C ALA A 92 -19.47 38.53 1.82
N VAL A 93 -18.86 38.45 0.63
CA VAL A 93 -18.51 39.63 -0.19
C VAL A 93 -19.76 40.41 -0.56
N VAL A 94 -20.79 39.73 -1.10
CA VAL A 94 -22.04 40.38 -1.50
C VAL A 94 -22.67 41.10 -0.31
N LEU A 95 -22.75 40.44 0.85
CA LEU A 95 -23.30 41.06 2.07
C LEU A 95 -22.47 42.26 2.55
N ALA A 96 -21.15 42.16 2.54
CA ALA A 96 -20.26 43.25 2.96
C ALA A 96 -20.40 44.47 2.03
N VAL A 97 -20.45 44.25 0.71
CA VAL A 97 -20.65 45.31 -0.28
C VAL A 97 -22.04 45.93 -0.14
N SER A 98 -23.10 45.11 0.02
CA SER A 98 -24.47 45.62 0.23
C SER A 98 -24.58 46.47 1.49
N LEU A 99 -23.93 46.07 2.60
CA LEU A 99 -23.91 46.84 3.84
C LEU A 99 -23.10 48.13 3.71
N SER A 100 -21.97 48.07 3.01
CA SER A 100 -21.11 49.22 2.70
C SER A 100 -21.90 50.30 1.95
N VAL A 101 -22.62 49.91 0.89
CA VAL A 101 -23.48 50.81 0.09
C VAL A 101 -24.67 51.33 0.90
N GLY A 102 -25.30 50.48 1.72
CA GLY A 102 -26.49 50.86 2.48
C GLY A 102 -26.24 51.82 3.65
N VAL A 103 -25.10 51.67 4.35
CA VAL A 103 -24.74 52.52 5.49
C VAL A 103 -24.04 53.80 5.04
N GLY A 104 -23.18 53.72 4.02
CA GLY A 104 -22.40 54.85 3.51
C GLY A 104 -21.34 55.38 4.49
N GLY A 105 -20.74 56.53 4.14
CA GLY A 105 -19.80 57.26 5.00
C GLY A 105 -18.50 56.49 5.30
N LEU A 106 -18.08 56.45 6.56
CA LEU A 106 -16.83 55.80 6.98
C LEU A 106 -16.89 54.27 6.89
N ALA A 107 -18.06 53.66 6.69
CA ALA A 107 -18.21 52.21 6.60
C ALA A 107 -17.40 51.61 5.42
N HIS A 108 -17.26 52.35 4.32
CA HIS A 108 -16.45 51.94 3.16
C HIS A 108 -14.98 51.67 3.52
N LEU A 109 -14.41 52.44 4.45
CA LEU A 109 -13.01 52.28 4.87
C LEU A 109 -12.75 50.93 5.57
N LEU A 110 -13.79 50.32 6.15
CA LEU A 110 -13.69 49.04 6.86
C LEU A 110 -14.20 47.87 6.01
N LEU A 111 -15.35 48.03 5.36
CA LEU A 111 -16.05 46.93 4.69
C LEU A 111 -15.47 46.60 3.31
N ASP A 112 -14.96 47.58 2.57
CA ASP A 112 -14.44 47.34 1.22
C ASP A 112 -13.13 46.54 1.21
N PRO A 113 -12.14 46.79 2.11
CA PRO A 113 -10.96 45.93 2.22
C PRO A 113 -11.32 44.50 2.64
N LEU A 114 -12.34 44.35 3.50
CA LEU A 114 -12.82 43.05 3.94
C LEU A 114 -13.51 42.29 2.79
N ALA A 115 -14.36 42.97 2.02
CA ALA A 115 -14.97 42.43 0.81
C ALA A 115 -13.92 42.02 -0.22
N PHE A 116 -12.88 42.82 -0.44
CA PHE A 116 -11.77 42.47 -1.32
C PHE A 116 -11.03 41.22 -0.85
N LEU A 117 -10.68 41.14 0.45
CA LEU A 117 -10.03 39.97 1.03
C LEU A 117 -10.87 38.70 0.86
N PHE A 118 -12.17 38.76 1.16
CA PHE A 118 -13.07 37.62 0.98
C PHE A 118 -13.26 37.24 -0.49
N GLY A 119 -13.31 38.22 -1.39
CA GLY A 119 -13.37 37.97 -2.84
C GLY A 119 -12.12 37.27 -3.34
N TRP A 120 -10.95 37.73 -2.92
CA TRP A 120 -9.67 37.10 -3.21
C TRP A 120 -9.60 35.65 -2.67
N LEU A 121 -10.00 35.45 -1.41
CA LEU A 121 -10.04 34.10 -0.81
C LEU A 121 -11.05 33.18 -1.52
N SER A 122 -12.23 33.69 -1.90
CA SER A 122 -13.23 32.97 -2.68
C SER A 122 -12.68 32.52 -4.03
N TYR A 123 -12.05 33.44 -4.77
CA TYR A 123 -11.37 33.13 -6.03
C TYR A 123 -10.31 32.03 -5.86
N ARG A 124 -9.48 32.13 -4.80
CA ARG A 124 -8.48 31.09 -4.49
C ARG A 124 -9.12 29.75 -4.16
N GLN A 125 -10.27 29.73 -3.46
CA GLN A 125 -11.01 28.49 -3.19
C GLN A 125 -11.53 27.84 -4.46
N PHE A 126 -12.12 28.60 -5.39
CA PHE A 126 -12.61 28.06 -6.66
C PHE A 126 -11.48 27.58 -7.57
N GLN A 127 -10.38 28.32 -7.68
CA GLN A 127 -9.21 27.87 -8.44
C GLN A 127 -8.59 26.62 -7.80
N GLY A 128 -8.48 26.60 -6.47
CA GLY A 128 -8.06 25.43 -5.72
C GLY A 128 -9.01 24.24 -5.88
N ALA A 129 -10.31 24.47 -6.09
CA ALA A 129 -11.28 23.42 -6.32
C ALA A 129 -11.12 22.73 -7.69
N LYS A 130 -10.43 23.37 -8.64
CA LYS A 130 -10.05 22.76 -9.93
C LYS A 130 -8.74 21.96 -9.83
N GLN A 131 -7.91 22.25 -8.83
CA GLN A 131 -6.60 21.62 -8.65
C GLN A 131 -6.66 20.51 -7.62
N TYR A 132 -6.29 19.29 -8.02
CA TYR A 132 -6.07 18.21 -7.08
C TYR A 132 -4.86 18.51 -6.20
N ARG A 133 -4.96 18.23 -4.90
CA ARG A 133 -3.78 18.28 -4.03
C ARG A 133 -2.80 17.20 -4.50
N PRO A 134 -1.52 17.54 -4.70
CA PRO A 134 -0.53 16.53 -4.99
C PRO A 134 -0.49 15.55 -3.82
N PRO A 135 -0.33 14.25 -4.08
CA PRO A 135 -0.25 13.27 -3.02
C PRO A 135 0.92 13.61 -2.11
N ARG A 136 0.65 13.78 -0.81
CA ARG A 136 1.72 13.96 0.17
C ARG A 136 2.44 12.63 0.36
N PRO A 137 3.78 12.64 0.48
CA PRO A 137 4.49 11.42 0.80
C PRO A 137 4.02 10.89 2.14
N PHE A 138 4.08 9.56 2.25
CA PHE A 138 3.86 8.89 3.52
C PHE A 138 4.98 9.34 4.47
N GLY A 139 4.59 10.06 5.53
CA GLY A 139 5.51 10.45 6.60
C GLY A 139 5.51 9.37 7.66
N THR A 140 6.64 8.69 7.84
CA THR A 140 6.85 7.78 8.97
C THR A 140 7.22 8.61 10.20
N TRP A 141 6.35 8.63 11.20
CA TRP A 141 6.60 9.36 12.46
C TRP A 141 7.61 8.65 13.37
N VAL A 142 7.83 7.36 13.11
CA VAL A 142 8.59 6.45 13.96
C VAL A 142 9.42 5.59 13.03
N ARG A 143 10.68 5.33 13.39
CA ARG A 143 11.52 4.39 12.64
C ARG A 143 11.14 2.93 12.98
N PRO A 144 11.24 1.98 12.04
CA PRO A 144 10.93 0.57 12.32
C PRO A 144 11.65 0.02 13.56
N GLU A 145 12.91 0.39 13.77
CA GLU A 145 13.73 -0.07 14.90
C GLU A 145 13.21 0.48 16.24
N ASP A 146 12.72 1.72 16.24
CA ASP A 146 12.10 2.33 17.43
C ASP A 146 10.75 1.69 17.73
N PHE A 147 9.98 1.32 16.71
CA PHE A 147 8.74 0.58 16.88
C PHE A 147 9.01 -0.81 17.47
N GLU A 148 9.99 -1.54 16.92
CA GLU A 148 10.41 -2.83 17.46
C GLU A 148 10.83 -2.73 18.93
N ARG A 149 11.75 -1.82 19.24
CA ARG A 149 12.25 -1.65 20.61
C ARG A 149 11.16 -1.23 21.60
N ARG A 150 10.39 -0.20 21.25
CA ARG A 150 9.43 0.44 22.18
C ARG A 150 8.08 -0.26 22.26
N VAL A 151 7.68 -1.00 21.23
CA VAL A 151 6.38 -1.69 21.21
C VAL A 151 6.56 -3.18 21.41
N ALA A 152 7.23 -3.88 20.49
CA ALA A 152 7.39 -5.33 20.57
C ALA A 152 8.34 -5.75 21.72
N GLY A 153 9.45 -5.03 21.90
CA GLY A 153 10.39 -5.24 23.00
C GLY A 153 9.75 -5.03 24.36
N ARG A 154 9.02 -3.92 24.53
CA ARG A 154 8.27 -3.63 25.76
C ARG A 154 7.19 -4.66 26.03
N TRP A 155 6.46 -5.08 24.99
CA TRP A 155 5.47 -6.15 25.09
C TRP A 155 6.09 -7.42 25.66
N ARG A 156 7.20 -7.88 25.08
CA ARG A 156 7.93 -9.06 25.53
C ARG A 156 8.42 -8.92 26.97
N GLN A 157 8.91 -7.75 27.36
CA GLN A 157 9.36 -7.49 28.73
C GLN A 157 8.23 -7.66 29.76
N VAL A 158 7.02 -7.23 29.43
CA VAL A 158 5.88 -7.28 30.36
C VAL A 158 5.14 -8.63 30.34
N TYR A 159 5.02 -9.25 29.17
CA TYR A 159 4.21 -10.47 28.98
C TYR A 159 5.02 -11.75 28.73
N GLY A 160 6.35 -11.67 28.66
CA GLY A 160 7.25 -12.81 28.45
C GLY A 160 7.35 -13.29 27.00
N ALA A 161 6.30 -13.12 26.19
CA ALA A 161 6.25 -13.55 24.79
C ALA A 161 5.49 -12.54 23.90
N LEU A 162 5.73 -12.61 22.60
CA LEU A 162 4.92 -11.89 21.61
C LEU A 162 3.51 -12.53 21.49
N PRO A 163 2.48 -11.76 21.08
CA PRO A 163 1.15 -12.33 20.86
C PRO A 163 1.15 -13.37 19.76
N ASP A 164 0.23 -14.33 19.84
CA ASP A 164 0.00 -15.32 18.79
C ASP A 164 -0.21 -14.66 17.42
N GLY A 165 0.41 -15.23 16.40
CA GLY A 165 0.43 -14.69 15.03
C GLY A 165 1.54 -13.66 14.78
N LEU A 166 2.19 -13.11 15.82
CA LEU A 166 3.39 -12.29 15.66
C LEU A 166 4.65 -13.14 15.86
N ALA A 167 5.58 -13.06 14.92
CA ALA A 167 6.84 -13.79 14.96
C ALA A 167 8.04 -12.85 15.07
N GLU A 168 9.06 -13.34 15.76
CA GLU A 168 10.37 -12.72 15.78
C GLU A 168 11.06 -12.92 14.43
N LEU A 169 11.96 -12.00 14.10
CA LEU A 169 12.76 -12.12 12.89
C LEU A 169 13.65 -13.37 13.04
N PRO A 170 13.58 -14.35 12.12
CA PRO A 170 14.44 -15.52 12.19
C PRO A 170 15.90 -15.06 12.13
N THR A 171 16.69 -15.48 13.12
CA THR A 171 18.07 -15.03 13.36
C THR A 171 19.07 -15.52 12.31
N ALA A 172 18.69 -16.53 11.51
CA ALA A 172 19.60 -17.20 10.61
C ALA A 172 19.44 -16.74 9.15
N ASP A 173 20.54 -16.28 8.56
CA ASP A 173 20.71 -16.07 7.12
C ASP A 173 20.86 -17.39 6.33
N VAL A 174 20.68 -18.54 6.99
CA VAL A 174 20.82 -19.85 6.36
C VAL A 174 19.83 -19.95 5.19
N PRO A 175 20.33 -20.21 3.98
CA PRO A 175 19.47 -20.45 2.83
C PRO A 175 18.53 -21.62 3.10
N THR A 176 17.25 -21.46 2.79
CA THR A 176 16.24 -22.54 2.94
C THR A 176 16.06 -23.22 1.59
N TRP A 177 16.52 -24.46 1.50
CA TRP A 177 16.48 -25.27 0.27
C TRP A 177 15.63 -26.52 0.52
N PRO A 178 14.47 -26.67 -0.14
CA PRO A 178 13.79 -27.95 -0.16
C PRO A 178 14.60 -28.94 -1.02
N ALA A 179 14.43 -30.24 -0.77
CA ALA A 179 15.23 -31.29 -1.42
C ALA A 179 15.12 -31.32 -2.95
N ASP A 180 13.94 -30.96 -3.50
CA ASP A 180 13.69 -30.90 -4.95
C ASP A 180 12.90 -29.60 -5.26
N PRO A 181 13.62 -28.47 -5.44
CA PRO A 181 13.04 -27.16 -5.69
C PRO A 181 12.60 -27.01 -7.15
N ARG A 182 11.38 -26.52 -7.36
CA ARG A 182 10.80 -26.29 -8.71
C ARG A 182 11.06 -24.89 -9.25
N ALA A 183 11.39 -23.96 -8.37
CA ALA A 183 11.72 -22.58 -8.71
C ALA A 183 12.59 -21.96 -7.61
N VAL A 184 13.15 -20.79 -7.89
CA VAL A 184 13.93 -20.01 -6.93
C VAL A 184 13.26 -18.66 -6.72
N VAL A 185 13.05 -18.27 -5.48
CA VAL A 185 12.59 -16.93 -5.11
C VAL A 185 13.79 -16.11 -4.68
N LEU A 186 14.21 -15.18 -5.54
CA LEU A 186 15.23 -14.19 -5.23
C LEU A 186 14.58 -13.00 -4.52
N CYS A 187 14.82 -12.86 -3.22
CA CYS A 187 14.27 -11.78 -2.41
C CYS A 187 15.38 -11.07 -1.64
N GLU A 188 15.71 -9.86 -2.08
CA GLU A 188 16.73 -9.02 -1.45
C GLU A 188 16.19 -8.25 -0.23
N LEU A 189 14.89 -8.32 0.01
CA LEU A 189 14.19 -7.60 1.07
C LEU A 189 14.17 -8.47 2.34
N PRO A 190 14.98 -8.16 3.38
CA PRO A 190 15.12 -9.04 4.54
C PRO A 190 13.79 -9.28 5.26
N ALA A 191 12.95 -8.25 5.33
CA ALA A 191 11.64 -8.31 5.96
C ALA A 191 10.66 -9.25 5.25
N VAL A 192 10.66 -9.25 3.91
CA VAL A 192 9.80 -10.15 3.11
C VAL A 192 10.35 -11.57 3.19
N LEU A 193 11.67 -11.74 3.16
CA LEU A 193 12.31 -13.05 3.31
C LEU A 193 11.99 -13.68 4.69
N ALA A 194 12.04 -12.90 5.76
CA ALA A 194 11.64 -13.32 7.10
C ALA A 194 10.16 -13.74 7.16
N PHE A 195 9.28 -12.96 6.51
CA PHE A 195 7.86 -13.31 6.38
C PHE A 195 7.65 -14.63 5.63
N LEU A 196 8.40 -14.89 4.56
CA LEU A 196 8.32 -16.14 3.83
C LEU A 196 8.78 -17.34 4.67
N ARG A 197 9.89 -17.19 5.39
CA ARG A 197 10.45 -18.22 6.27
C ARG A 197 9.48 -18.60 7.40
N VAL A 198 8.93 -17.62 8.11
CA VAL A 198 8.04 -17.90 9.26
C VAL A 198 6.72 -18.57 8.85
N ASN A 199 6.36 -18.50 7.56
CA ASN A 199 5.18 -19.15 7.01
C ASN A 199 5.47 -20.45 6.25
N GLY A 200 6.71 -20.98 6.30
CA GLY A 200 7.09 -22.23 5.63
C GLY A 200 6.86 -22.18 4.11
N PHE A 201 7.09 -21.01 3.50
CA PHE A 201 6.80 -20.80 2.08
C PHE A 201 7.66 -21.68 1.17
N ALA A 202 8.93 -21.89 1.55
CA ALA A 202 9.88 -22.70 0.79
C ALA A 202 9.39 -24.14 0.64
N GLU A 203 8.96 -24.75 1.75
CA GLU A 203 8.47 -26.13 1.81
C GLU A 203 7.12 -26.24 1.09
N ARG A 204 6.18 -25.33 1.39
CA ARG A 204 4.82 -25.34 0.84
C ARG A 204 4.81 -25.26 -0.69
N HIS A 205 5.66 -24.42 -1.27
CA HIS A 205 5.72 -24.20 -2.71
C HIS A 205 6.86 -24.95 -3.39
N ARG A 206 7.67 -25.70 -2.63
CA ARG A 206 8.89 -26.37 -3.10
C ARG A 206 9.80 -25.41 -3.86
N VAL A 207 10.11 -24.26 -3.26
CA VAL A 207 10.97 -23.23 -3.84
C VAL A 207 12.19 -22.99 -2.97
N ALA A 208 13.34 -22.75 -3.59
CA ALA A 208 14.53 -22.29 -2.87
C ALA A 208 14.42 -20.78 -2.61
N LEU A 209 14.75 -20.33 -1.41
CA LEU A 209 14.79 -18.91 -1.06
C LEU A 209 16.23 -18.40 -1.14
N ALA A 210 16.49 -17.46 -2.05
CA ALA A 210 17.80 -16.85 -2.27
C ALA A 210 17.75 -15.35 -1.95
N ARG A 211 18.81 -14.83 -1.34
CA ARG A 211 18.96 -13.39 -1.04
C ARG A 211 19.81 -12.68 -2.07
N THR A 212 20.72 -13.39 -2.74
CA THR A 212 21.62 -12.81 -3.75
C THR A 212 21.62 -13.62 -5.03
N PRO A 213 21.88 -13.00 -6.20
CA PRO A 213 21.97 -13.71 -7.48
C PRO A 213 23.02 -14.84 -7.50
N ALA A 214 24.08 -14.73 -6.70
CA ALA A 214 25.12 -15.76 -6.58
C ALA A 214 24.62 -17.09 -5.98
N GLN A 215 23.48 -17.07 -5.29
CA GLN A 215 22.87 -18.25 -4.68
C GLN A 215 21.90 -18.97 -5.63
N LEU A 216 21.72 -18.50 -6.86
CA LEU A 216 20.75 -19.07 -7.78
C LEU A 216 21.25 -20.41 -8.35
N PRO A 217 20.57 -21.54 -8.07
CA PRO A 217 20.88 -22.80 -8.74
C PRO A 217 20.67 -22.67 -10.26
N ALA A 218 21.43 -23.44 -11.03
CA ALA A 218 21.31 -23.49 -12.48
C ALA A 218 19.96 -24.10 -12.92
N GLY A 219 19.48 -23.73 -14.11
CA GLY A 219 18.33 -24.36 -14.77
C GLY A 219 16.94 -24.06 -14.20
N LEU A 220 16.81 -23.57 -12.97
CA LEU A 220 15.50 -23.29 -12.37
C LEU A 220 14.92 -21.92 -12.78
N PRO A 221 13.59 -21.78 -12.92
CA PRO A 221 12.97 -20.48 -13.11
C PRO A 221 13.12 -19.62 -11.85
N VAL A 222 13.25 -18.30 -12.04
CA VAL A 222 13.51 -17.33 -10.98
C VAL A 222 12.31 -16.40 -10.80
N VAL A 223 11.81 -16.29 -9.57
CA VAL A 223 10.86 -15.28 -9.13
C VAL A 223 11.64 -14.17 -8.43
N VAL A 224 11.62 -12.95 -8.98
CA VAL A 224 12.35 -11.80 -8.43
C VAL A 224 11.39 -10.98 -7.58
N VAL A 225 11.61 -10.98 -6.26
CA VAL A 225 10.78 -10.25 -5.30
C VAL A 225 11.43 -8.92 -4.99
N ARG A 226 10.69 -7.84 -5.25
CA ARG A 226 11.24 -6.48 -5.13
C ARG A 226 10.21 -5.44 -4.71
N ASP A 227 10.71 -4.37 -4.14
CA ASP A 227 9.95 -3.14 -3.95
C ASP A 227 9.59 -2.50 -5.29
N LEU A 228 8.64 -1.57 -5.26
CA LEU A 228 8.42 -0.67 -6.38
C LEU A 228 9.32 0.56 -6.20
N SER A 229 10.41 0.60 -6.93
CA SER A 229 11.30 1.76 -7.05
C SER A 229 12.02 1.72 -8.40
N LEU A 230 12.56 2.85 -8.84
CA LEU A 230 13.34 2.93 -10.08
C LEU A 230 14.56 1.99 -10.04
N THR A 231 15.29 1.99 -8.92
CA THR A 231 16.47 1.13 -8.70
C THR A 231 16.12 -0.35 -8.74
N ALA A 232 15.02 -0.76 -8.09
CA ALA A 232 14.61 -2.15 -8.04
C ALA A 232 14.15 -2.67 -9.42
N LEU A 233 13.49 -1.82 -10.21
CA LEU A 233 13.12 -2.12 -11.59
C LEU A 233 14.36 -2.28 -12.48
N ALA A 234 15.32 -1.35 -12.38
CA ALA A 234 16.57 -1.43 -13.13
C ALA A 234 17.38 -2.70 -12.80
N ARG A 235 17.45 -3.05 -11.52
CA ARG A 235 18.10 -4.29 -11.07
C ARG A 235 17.43 -5.54 -11.65
N THR A 236 16.10 -5.57 -11.67
CA THR A 236 15.34 -6.69 -12.27
C THR A 236 15.55 -6.78 -13.78
N ALA A 237 15.63 -5.64 -14.48
CA ALA A 237 15.92 -5.62 -15.91
C ALA A 237 17.33 -6.17 -16.20
N ARG A 238 18.33 -5.75 -15.41
CA ARG A 238 19.70 -6.26 -15.49
C ARG A 238 19.77 -7.76 -15.23
N LEU A 239 19.13 -8.24 -14.16
CA LEU A 239 19.11 -9.67 -13.82
C LEU A 239 18.48 -10.52 -14.93
N ARG A 240 17.44 -10.01 -15.61
CA ARG A 240 16.86 -10.71 -16.76
C ARG A 240 17.84 -10.79 -17.94
N ALA A 241 18.65 -9.75 -18.16
CA ALA A 241 19.67 -9.76 -19.20
C ALA A 241 20.84 -10.71 -18.87
N GLU A 242 21.18 -10.85 -17.58
CA GLU A 242 22.23 -11.76 -17.10
C GLU A 242 21.79 -13.24 -17.09
N LEU A 243 20.48 -13.52 -17.19
CA LEU A 243 19.91 -14.86 -17.17
C LEU A 243 19.06 -15.15 -18.43
N PRO A 244 19.64 -15.09 -19.65
CA PRO A 244 18.87 -15.16 -20.90
C PRO A 244 18.16 -16.50 -21.10
N ASP A 245 18.76 -17.60 -20.67
CA ASP A 245 18.21 -18.96 -20.83
C ASP A 245 17.26 -19.36 -19.70
N ARG A 246 16.97 -18.43 -18.78
CA ARG A 246 16.11 -18.68 -17.63
C ARG A 246 14.89 -17.81 -17.67
N ARG A 247 13.79 -18.42 -17.26
CA ARG A 247 12.56 -17.69 -17.05
C ARG A 247 12.66 -16.85 -15.79
N VAL A 248 12.56 -15.52 -15.94
CA VAL A 248 12.57 -14.56 -14.83
C VAL A 248 11.21 -13.89 -14.69
N VAL A 249 10.46 -14.30 -13.66
CA VAL A 249 9.15 -13.73 -13.30
C VAL A 249 9.34 -12.61 -12.29
N ASP A 250 8.90 -11.41 -12.66
CA ASP A 250 8.90 -10.25 -11.78
C ASP A 250 7.73 -10.34 -10.77
N CYS A 251 8.06 -10.25 -9.48
CA CYS A 251 7.16 -10.27 -8.34
C CYS A 251 7.35 -9.00 -7.51
N GLY A 252 6.89 -7.88 -8.05
CA GLY A 252 6.80 -6.62 -7.34
C GLY A 252 5.45 -5.95 -7.58
N LEU A 253 5.25 -4.82 -6.91
CA LEU A 253 4.15 -3.93 -7.25
C LEU A 253 4.41 -3.29 -8.62
N LEU A 254 3.31 -3.12 -9.37
CA LEU A 254 3.29 -2.30 -10.58
C LEU A 254 3.00 -0.85 -10.20
N PRO A 255 3.49 0.15 -10.94
CA PRO A 255 3.23 1.55 -10.60
C PRO A 255 1.72 1.89 -10.56
N ARG A 256 0.90 1.30 -11.43
CA ARG A 256 -0.58 1.42 -11.31
C ARG A 256 -1.18 1.00 -9.95
N ALA A 257 -0.51 0.13 -9.20
CA ALA A 257 -1.01 -0.34 -7.90
C ALA A 257 -0.85 0.72 -6.80
N VAL A 258 0.08 1.66 -6.99
CA VAL A 258 0.22 2.81 -6.13
C VAL A 258 -0.60 3.99 -6.62
N ASP A 259 -1.25 3.93 -7.78
CA ASP A 259 -2.00 5.05 -8.34
C ASP A 259 -3.25 5.41 -7.52
N VAL A 260 -3.81 6.60 -7.78
CA VAL A 260 -4.93 7.13 -7.01
C VAL A 260 -6.26 6.49 -7.47
N PRO A 261 -7.16 6.02 -6.56
CA PRO A 261 -7.06 6.04 -5.10
C PRO A 261 -6.02 5.04 -4.57
N ALA A 262 -5.02 5.56 -3.84
CA ALA A 262 -3.89 4.74 -3.42
C ALA A 262 -4.32 3.78 -2.32
N ARG A 263 -3.96 2.50 -2.46
CA ARG A 263 -4.09 1.50 -1.38
C ARG A 263 -2.75 0.97 -0.88
N ALA A 264 -1.67 1.56 -1.36
CA ALA A 264 -0.29 1.21 -1.06
C ALA A 264 0.48 2.43 -0.55
N VAL A 265 1.44 2.19 0.33
CA VAL A 265 2.30 3.23 0.92
C VAL A 265 3.16 3.86 -0.17
N ARG A 266 3.25 5.18 -0.19
CA ARG A 266 4.09 5.94 -1.13
C ARG A 266 5.16 6.68 -0.35
N LEU A 267 6.39 6.21 -0.42
CA LEU A 267 7.56 6.89 0.12
C LEU A 267 8.20 7.73 -0.97
N ARG A 268 8.89 8.80 -0.59
CA ARG A 268 9.76 9.53 -1.50
C ARG A 268 11.17 9.42 -0.95
N THR A 269 12.04 8.74 -1.70
CA THR A 269 13.38 8.37 -1.24
C THR A 269 14.39 9.26 -1.96
N GLY A 270 15.03 10.19 -1.26
CA GLY A 270 16.07 11.06 -1.85
C GLY A 270 15.71 12.54 -1.88
N GLY A 271 16.67 13.35 -2.33
CA GLY A 271 16.57 14.81 -2.41
C GLY A 271 15.70 15.31 -3.58
N ALA A 272 15.75 16.62 -3.82
CA ALA A 272 14.99 17.28 -4.88
C ALA A 272 15.46 16.92 -6.30
N GLU A 273 16.63 16.29 -6.44
CA GLU A 273 17.21 15.94 -7.74
C GLU A 273 16.48 14.76 -8.38
N ARG A 274 16.18 14.92 -9.66
CA ARG A 274 15.51 13.92 -10.49
C ARG A 274 16.56 12.89 -10.97
N PRO A 275 16.47 11.60 -10.61
CA PRO A 275 17.36 10.58 -11.13
C PRO A 275 17.26 10.46 -12.66
N ALA A 276 18.39 10.17 -13.30
CA ALA A 276 18.40 9.70 -14.67
C ALA A 276 17.81 8.28 -14.77
N VAL A 277 17.23 7.93 -15.92
CA VAL A 277 16.78 6.55 -16.18
C VAL A 277 18.02 5.67 -16.34
N PRO A 278 18.18 4.59 -15.56
CA PRO A 278 19.30 3.67 -15.77
C PRO A 278 19.23 2.97 -17.13
N ASP A 279 20.37 2.82 -17.82
CA ASP A 279 20.42 2.26 -19.19
C ASP A 279 19.77 0.89 -19.32
N ALA A 280 20.02 0.01 -18.34
CA ALA A 280 19.43 -1.33 -18.26
C ALA A 280 17.88 -1.27 -18.25
N LEU A 281 17.31 -0.24 -17.66
CA LEU A 281 15.86 -0.03 -17.61
C LEU A 281 15.34 0.63 -18.89
N ALA A 282 16.05 1.64 -19.42
CA ALA A 282 15.69 2.37 -20.63
C ALA A 282 15.54 1.44 -21.86
N GLY A 283 16.44 0.47 -21.98
CA GLY A 283 16.40 -0.57 -23.01
C GLY A 283 15.27 -1.59 -22.85
N SER A 284 14.68 -1.72 -21.66
CA SER A 284 13.75 -2.80 -21.36
C SER A 284 12.36 -2.57 -22.01
N PRO A 285 11.72 -3.62 -22.57
CA PRO A 285 10.36 -3.51 -23.11
C PRO A 285 9.33 -3.11 -22.04
N GLY A 286 9.57 -3.50 -20.79
CA GLY A 286 8.72 -3.15 -19.65
C GLY A 286 8.65 -1.64 -19.44
N TRP A 287 9.81 -0.96 -19.42
CA TRP A 287 9.88 0.49 -19.24
C TRP A 287 9.19 1.27 -20.37
N ARG A 288 9.40 0.85 -21.63
CA ARG A 288 8.79 1.51 -22.79
C ARG A 288 7.26 1.43 -22.79
N ARG A 289 6.70 0.34 -22.23
CA ARG A 289 5.25 0.11 -22.08
C ARG A 289 4.62 0.83 -20.89
N LEU A 290 5.41 1.38 -19.97
CA LEU A 290 4.86 2.14 -18.84
C LEU A 290 4.25 3.46 -19.35
N PRO A 291 3.05 3.84 -18.88
CA PRO A 291 2.50 5.18 -19.12
C PRO A 291 3.44 6.29 -18.62
N ASP A 292 3.41 7.46 -19.26
CA ASP A 292 4.26 8.61 -18.88
C ASP A 292 4.13 8.98 -17.42
N ARG A 293 2.88 9.03 -16.91
CA ARG A 293 2.60 9.29 -15.50
C ARG A 293 3.28 8.30 -14.54
N GLU A 294 3.35 7.02 -14.93
CA GLU A 294 4.01 5.99 -14.11
C GLU A 294 5.54 6.16 -14.14
N ARG A 295 6.09 6.53 -15.31
CA ARG A 295 7.51 6.86 -15.45
C ARG A 295 7.89 8.10 -14.66
N GLU A 296 7.09 9.15 -14.73
CA GLU A 296 7.25 10.38 -13.94
C GLU A 296 7.21 10.09 -12.45
N TRP A 297 6.26 9.27 -11.98
CA TRP A 297 6.22 8.86 -10.57
C TRP A 297 7.52 8.19 -10.12
N LEU A 298 8.08 7.28 -10.94
CA LEU A 298 9.36 6.64 -10.62
C LEU A 298 10.55 7.62 -10.69
N LEU A 299 10.54 8.54 -11.65
CA LEU A 299 11.56 9.56 -11.83
C LEU A 299 11.49 10.66 -10.77
N ASP A 300 10.36 10.86 -10.12
CA ASP A 300 10.20 11.79 -9.00
C ASP A 300 10.68 11.20 -7.65
N ASN A 301 11.45 10.11 -7.71
CA ASN A 301 12.01 9.38 -6.56
C ASN A 301 10.96 8.75 -5.64
N TRP A 302 9.78 8.43 -6.18
CA TRP A 302 8.78 7.71 -5.41
C TRP A 302 9.08 6.21 -5.34
N SER A 303 8.75 5.62 -4.20
CA SER A 303 8.87 4.19 -3.95
C SER A 303 7.71 3.65 -3.12
N SER A 304 7.50 2.33 -3.18
CA SER A 304 6.53 1.62 -2.36
C SER A 304 7.14 0.31 -1.86
N PRO A 305 7.35 0.19 -0.53
CA PRO A 305 7.91 -1.03 0.04
C PRO A 305 6.89 -2.16 -0.05
N LEU A 306 7.32 -3.29 -0.60
CA LEU A 306 6.49 -4.47 -0.81
C LEU A 306 5.99 -5.03 0.52
N ILE A 307 6.83 -4.96 1.56
CA ILE A 307 6.48 -5.38 2.93
C ILE A 307 5.31 -4.60 3.52
N ALA A 308 5.00 -3.40 3.02
CA ALA A 308 3.86 -2.61 3.50
C ALA A 308 2.49 -3.07 2.96
N LEU A 309 2.48 -4.03 2.03
CA LEU A 309 1.23 -4.66 1.60
C LEU A 309 0.56 -5.40 2.77
N PRO A 310 -0.78 -5.54 2.76
CA PRO A 310 -1.43 -6.44 3.70
C PRO A 310 -0.82 -7.84 3.59
N PRO A 311 -0.48 -8.52 4.70
CA PRO A 311 0.22 -9.81 4.68
C PRO A 311 -0.45 -10.86 3.78
N VAL A 312 -1.79 -10.96 3.83
CA VAL A 312 -2.57 -11.85 2.96
C VAL A 312 -2.39 -11.53 1.47
N LYS A 313 -2.34 -10.24 1.11
CA LYS A 313 -2.12 -9.83 -0.28
C LYS A 313 -0.68 -10.07 -0.75
N LEU A 314 0.28 -9.91 0.15
CA LEU A 314 1.68 -10.21 -0.12
C LEU A 314 1.85 -11.71 -0.40
N MET A 315 1.27 -12.57 0.44
CA MET A 315 1.27 -14.02 0.23
C MET A 315 0.64 -14.40 -1.11
N ALA A 316 -0.59 -13.91 -1.40
CA ALA A 316 -1.27 -14.20 -2.66
C ALA A 316 -0.52 -13.71 -3.91
N LEU A 317 0.21 -12.59 -3.80
CA LEU A 317 1.07 -12.09 -4.88
C LEU A 317 2.23 -13.06 -5.16
N LEU A 318 2.85 -13.57 -4.10
CA LEU A 318 3.98 -14.50 -4.16
C LEU A 318 3.53 -15.87 -4.67
N ASP A 319 2.40 -16.39 -4.19
CA ASP A 319 1.77 -17.64 -4.67
C ASP A 319 1.60 -17.59 -6.20
N LYS A 320 0.93 -16.53 -6.68
CA LYS A 320 0.70 -16.33 -8.11
C LYS A 320 1.98 -16.13 -8.92
N ALA A 321 3.04 -15.57 -8.32
CA ALA A 321 4.32 -15.41 -9.01
C ALA A 321 5.04 -16.75 -9.16
N VAL A 322 5.02 -17.61 -8.13
CA VAL A 322 5.58 -18.96 -8.17
C VAL A 322 4.78 -19.84 -9.14
N GLU A 323 3.45 -19.83 -9.06
CA GLU A 323 2.58 -20.54 -10.00
C GLU A 323 2.91 -20.15 -11.44
N ARG A 324 3.01 -18.84 -11.71
CA ARG A 324 3.41 -18.36 -13.02
C ARG A 324 4.75 -18.94 -13.40
N ALA A 325 5.78 -18.85 -12.56
CA ALA A 325 7.14 -19.33 -12.85
C ALA A 325 7.22 -20.82 -13.18
N VAL A 326 6.39 -21.63 -12.52
CA VAL A 326 6.37 -23.10 -12.70
C VAL A 326 5.47 -23.55 -13.86
N ALA A 327 4.39 -22.81 -14.18
CA ALA A 327 3.37 -23.26 -15.12
C ALA A 327 3.74 -23.20 -16.61
N ALA A 328 4.74 -22.39 -17.01
CA ALA A 328 5.15 -22.40 -18.42
C ALA A 328 6.31 -23.40 -18.58
N PRO A 329 6.32 -24.21 -19.66
CA PRO A 329 7.46 -25.03 -19.97
C PRO A 329 8.70 -24.14 -20.01
N ALA A 330 9.79 -24.59 -19.38
CA ALA A 330 11.09 -23.96 -19.52
C ALA A 330 11.30 -23.75 -21.02
N THR A 331 11.56 -22.51 -21.42
CA THR A 331 11.79 -22.15 -22.82
C THR A 331 13.03 -22.88 -23.31
N ALA A 332 12.84 -24.13 -23.75
CA ALA A 332 13.74 -24.83 -24.63
C ALA A 332 13.54 -24.22 -26.03
N HIS A 333 14.17 -23.06 -26.25
CA HIS A 333 14.41 -22.44 -27.56
C HIS A 333 15.87 -21.99 -27.50
N ALA A 334 16.81 -22.38 -28.37
CA ALA A 334 16.69 -22.90 -29.73
C ALA A 334 17.97 -23.67 -30.12
N THR A 335 17.91 -24.99 -30.24
CA THR A 335 18.90 -25.77 -31.01
C THR A 335 18.28 -26.97 -31.73
N THR A 336 16.97 -26.92 -31.98
CA THR A 336 16.32 -27.81 -32.94
C THR A 336 15.87 -26.97 -34.12
N VAL A 337 16.69 -27.02 -35.16
CA VAL A 337 16.38 -26.90 -36.59
C VAL A 337 14.92 -26.53 -36.87
N ARG A 338 14.72 -25.25 -37.21
CA ARG A 338 13.46 -24.73 -37.74
C ARG A 338 13.30 -25.17 -39.20
N THR A 339 12.99 -26.45 -39.41
CA THR A 339 12.34 -26.96 -40.62
C THR A 339 10.95 -27.41 -40.21
N GLY A 340 10.03 -26.46 -40.17
CA GLY A 340 8.63 -26.66 -39.84
C GLY A 340 7.96 -25.30 -39.80
N ALA A 341 7.25 -24.98 -40.87
CA ALA A 341 6.47 -23.76 -40.98
C ALA A 341 5.57 -23.63 -39.75
N ALA A 342 5.81 -22.60 -38.94
CA ALA A 342 4.86 -22.20 -37.91
C ALA A 342 3.62 -21.68 -38.64
N GLU A 343 2.62 -22.54 -38.73
CA GLU A 343 1.29 -22.22 -39.21
C GLU A 343 0.77 -21.03 -38.38
N VAL A 344 0.57 -19.90 -39.05
CA VAL A 344 0.08 -18.68 -38.42
C VAL A 344 -1.34 -18.97 -37.93
N GLU A 345 -1.50 -19.12 -36.62
CA GLU A 345 -2.80 -19.37 -35.97
C GLU A 345 -3.81 -18.35 -36.48
N SER A 346 -4.88 -18.84 -37.12
CA SER A 346 -5.80 -17.98 -37.83
C SER A 346 -6.53 -17.04 -36.86
N PRO A 347 -6.94 -15.84 -37.30
CA PRO A 347 -7.76 -14.95 -36.47
C PRO A 347 -9.03 -15.63 -35.92
N ALA A 348 -9.56 -16.63 -36.64
CA ALA A 348 -10.72 -17.42 -36.23
C ALA A 348 -10.42 -18.39 -35.07
N GLU A 349 -9.23 -18.99 -35.03
CA GLU A 349 -8.81 -19.83 -33.89
C GLU A 349 -8.51 -19.00 -32.66
N THR A 350 -7.90 -17.84 -32.84
CA THR A 350 -7.70 -16.86 -31.77
C THR A 350 -9.06 -16.44 -31.16
N ARG A 351 -10.08 -16.19 -32.00
CA ARG A 351 -11.43 -15.86 -31.55
C ARG A 351 -12.10 -17.03 -30.82
N ARG A 352 -12.05 -18.26 -31.35
CA ARG A 352 -12.60 -19.46 -30.70
C ARG A 352 -11.91 -19.79 -29.37
N ARG A 353 -10.62 -19.47 -29.25
CA ARG A 353 -9.87 -19.59 -28.00
C ARG A 353 -10.34 -18.54 -26.98
N ALA A 354 -10.55 -17.29 -27.42
CA ALA A 354 -11.08 -16.21 -26.60
C ALA A 354 -12.52 -16.49 -26.10
N GLU A 355 -13.36 -17.13 -26.91
CA GLU A 355 -14.71 -17.58 -26.52
C GLU A 355 -14.65 -18.69 -25.46
N ARG A 356 -13.79 -19.71 -25.65
CA ARG A 356 -13.63 -20.82 -24.69
C ARG A 356 -13.14 -20.39 -23.32
N ILE A 357 -12.30 -19.37 -23.25
CA ILE A 357 -11.80 -18.81 -21.96
C ILE A 357 -12.73 -17.73 -21.39
N GLY A 358 -13.91 -17.51 -22.00
CA GLY A 358 -14.92 -16.56 -21.53
C GLY A 358 -14.56 -15.09 -21.73
N PHE A 359 -13.54 -14.78 -22.53
CA PHE A 359 -13.07 -13.40 -22.75
C PHE A 359 -14.07 -12.56 -23.58
N LEU A 360 -14.89 -13.22 -24.40
CA LEU A 360 -15.95 -12.60 -25.21
C LEU A 360 -17.34 -12.68 -24.58
N THR A 361 -17.47 -13.34 -23.42
CA THR A 361 -18.69 -13.36 -22.60
C THR A 361 -18.50 -12.45 -21.39
N TRP A 362 -18.28 -11.15 -21.62
CA TRP A 362 -18.42 -10.17 -20.55
C TRP A 362 -19.90 -10.06 -20.18
N PRO A 363 -20.28 -9.97 -18.88
CA PRO A 363 -21.68 -9.86 -18.51
C PRO A 363 -22.31 -8.64 -19.20
N ARG A 364 -23.45 -8.87 -19.88
CA ARG A 364 -24.29 -7.80 -20.42
C ARG A 364 -24.52 -6.78 -19.32
N ALA A 365 -24.34 -5.49 -19.65
CA ALA A 365 -24.61 -4.40 -18.73
C ALA A 365 -25.99 -4.60 -18.10
N ILE A 366 -26.03 -4.62 -16.77
CA ILE A 366 -27.27 -4.63 -16.02
C ILE A 366 -28.06 -3.41 -16.51
N PRO A 367 -29.29 -3.59 -17.05
CA PRO A 367 -30.09 -2.45 -17.51
C PRO A 367 -30.25 -1.48 -16.34
N ALA A 368 -30.00 -0.20 -16.61
CA ALA A 368 -30.11 0.85 -15.60
C ALA A 368 -31.47 0.74 -14.89
N PRO A 369 -31.51 0.93 -13.55
CA PRO A 369 -32.76 0.90 -12.81
C PRO A 369 -33.71 1.91 -13.45
N ARG A 370 -34.88 1.43 -13.87
CA ARG A 370 -35.97 2.28 -14.32
C ARG A 370 -36.22 3.30 -13.21
N THR A 371 -36.11 4.58 -13.54
CA THR A 371 -36.62 5.68 -12.72
C THR A 371 -38.14 5.56 -12.69
N GLY A 372 -38.62 4.66 -11.84
CA GLY A 372 -40.02 4.58 -11.45
C GLY A 372 -40.29 5.74 -10.50
N THR A 373 -41.10 6.67 -10.97
CA THR A 373 -41.86 7.60 -10.16
C THR A 373 -42.82 6.81 -9.28
N ASP A 374 -42.33 6.28 -8.17
CA ASP A 374 -43.18 5.82 -7.07
C ASP A 374 -42.89 6.67 -5.84
N THR A 375 -43.65 7.76 -5.76
CA THR A 375 -43.89 8.55 -4.55
C THR A 375 -44.49 7.64 -3.47
N THR A 376 -43.65 6.96 -2.72
CA THR A 376 -44.01 6.43 -1.41
C THR A 376 -43.26 7.26 -0.37
N PRO A 377 -43.94 8.06 0.48
CA PRO A 377 -43.27 8.84 1.51
C PRO A 377 -42.63 7.92 2.55
N ALA A 378 -41.36 8.16 2.84
CA ALA A 378 -40.61 7.42 3.85
C ALA A 378 -41.20 7.64 5.26
N PRO A 379 -41.29 6.60 6.11
CA PRO A 379 -41.74 6.76 7.48
C PRO A 379 -40.72 7.56 8.30
N HIS A 380 -41.25 8.49 9.10
CA HIS A 380 -40.49 9.30 10.05
C HIS A 380 -39.71 8.43 11.04
N PRO A 381 -38.42 8.73 11.29
CA PRO A 381 -37.69 8.13 12.40
C PRO A 381 -38.23 8.72 13.72
N THR A 382 -38.76 7.87 14.58
CA THR A 382 -39.09 8.20 15.96
C THR A 382 -37.81 8.36 16.77
N ASP A 383 -37.69 9.49 17.46
CA ASP A 383 -36.68 9.75 18.47
C ASP A 383 -36.81 8.76 19.63
N GLY A 384 -35.85 7.84 19.72
CA GLY A 384 -35.68 6.91 20.83
C GLY A 384 -34.63 7.42 21.80
N THR A 385 -35.10 8.03 22.88
CA THR A 385 -34.34 8.31 24.11
C THR A 385 -34.07 7.01 24.88
N ARG A 386 -32.81 6.76 25.26
CA ARG A 386 -32.38 6.30 26.59
C ARG A 386 -30.85 6.25 26.69
#